data_AF-A9AYE3-F1
#
_entry.id   AF-A9AYE3-F1
#
_cell.length_a   1.000
_cell.length_b   1.000
_cell.length_c   1.000
_cell.angle_alpha   90.00
_cell.angle_beta   90.00
_cell.angle_gamma   90.00
#
_symmetry.space_group_name_H-M   'P 1'
#
loop_
_entity.id
_entity.type
_entity.pdbx_description
1 polymer ?
#
loop_
_entity_poly.entity_id
_entity_poly.type
_entity_poly.pdbx_seq_one_letter_code
_entity_poly.pdbx_strand_id
1 'polypeptide(L)'
;MLKQQMATGSNTSDLNNLIVNQSFQDIAERFRFGAPPVSHLANFDARSDAELLKAAADHPSALERERALWEYAHRNQKAALAVLSNHLNIESDPSVRWNLLWLMVKVGEDAAVPALTAALSDPHSEVRDWATLFLEELTGQEYPMVYNEVQYENDRTFDQTLPLQIAGFADVNVPGMGWVQARLSPQWFSSILGRVLACTNSSSFMSDLVIEKELLNYHEDGSNHYETFMFRGASYPITDTVTQHIYESNTMRPFYQSGKVKVGAPIVTPVSLARAAGTERLRPGKLKEMNMHASDGVEGARGERLREVGIVRSVRGRFWGWAHTDLNRYLETGIIAPGSVQLVSTADPVVGKMANTVIYGTFRGKLGDLTGDGKLNVNLIPCHGTINGELDLNCDGIADEDPRIPRA
;
A
#
# COMPACT_ATOMS: atom_id res chain seq x y z
N MET A 1 50.09 10.37 19.13
CA MET A 1 49.53 10.21 20.49
C MET A 1 47.99 10.09 20.42
N LEU A 2 47.48 9.12 19.65
CA LEU A 2 46.06 8.77 19.55
C LEU A 2 45.94 7.31 19.04
N LYS A 3 46.72 6.45 19.69
CA LYS A 3 46.64 4.98 19.64
C LYS A 3 46.93 4.50 21.06
N GLN A 4 45.94 4.63 21.94
CA GLN A 4 45.78 3.91 23.22
C GLN A 4 44.68 4.60 24.02
N GLN A 5 43.44 4.21 23.74
CA GLN A 5 42.34 4.19 24.72
C GLN A 5 41.23 3.31 24.11
N MET A 6 41.59 2.05 23.85
CA MET A 6 40.64 0.96 23.79
C MET A 6 40.86 0.15 25.06
N ALA A 7 40.06 0.46 26.08
CA ALA A 7 39.83 -0.35 27.27
C ALA A 7 38.30 -0.53 27.34
N THR A 8 37.80 -1.65 26.83
CA THR A 8 37.38 -2.85 27.58
C THR A 8 35.95 -2.77 28.09
N GLY A 9 35.07 -3.47 27.37
CA GLY A 9 33.93 -4.22 27.93
C GLY A 9 32.70 -3.44 28.38
N SER A 10 31.78 -3.17 27.44
CA SER A 10 30.31 -3.25 27.67
C SER A 10 29.46 -2.83 26.45
N ASN A 11 30.00 -2.10 25.47
CA ASN A 11 29.14 -1.39 24.51
C ASN A 11 28.62 -2.18 23.30
N THR A 12 29.23 -3.28 22.87
CA THR A 12 28.76 -4.01 21.67
C THR A 12 27.53 -4.89 21.95
N SER A 13 27.42 -5.47 23.14
CA SER A 13 26.22 -6.20 23.56
C SER A 13 25.06 -5.26 23.85
N ASP A 14 25.31 -4.08 24.40
CA ASP A 14 24.25 -3.08 24.66
C ASP A 14 23.75 -2.42 23.37
N LEU A 15 24.64 -2.14 22.40
CA LEU A 15 24.24 -1.72 21.06
C LEU A 15 23.47 -2.81 20.32
N ASN A 16 23.92 -4.07 20.39
CA ASN A 16 23.18 -5.18 19.78
C ASN A 16 21.83 -5.42 20.46
N ASN A 17 21.72 -5.30 21.79
CA ASN A 17 20.44 -5.43 22.49
C ASN A 17 19.47 -4.27 22.22
N LEU A 18 19.99 -3.05 21.97
CA LEU A 18 19.20 -1.91 21.47
C LEU A 18 18.68 -2.14 20.03
N ILE A 19 19.41 -2.91 19.22
CA ILE A 19 19.05 -3.25 17.84
C ILE A 19 18.08 -4.46 17.77
N VAL A 20 18.25 -5.45 18.65
CA VAL A 20 17.52 -6.73 18.60
C VAL A 20 16.04 -6.61 19.00
N ASN A 21 15.65 -5.55 19.73
CA ASN A 21 14.24 -5.32 20.09
C ASN A 21 13.53 -4.27 19.20
N GLN A 22 14.21 -3.73 18.19
CA GLN A 22 13.62 -2.76 17.24
C GLN A 22 13.39 -3.35 15.84
N SER A 23 13.77 -4.61 15.61
CA SER A 23 13.63 -5.30 14.31
C SER A 23 12.19 -5.66 13.94
N PHE A 24 11.29 -5.68 14.93
CA PHE A 24 9.86 -6.00 14.77
C PHE A 24 8.98 -4.75 14.64
N GLN A 25 9.47 -3.58 15.05
CA GLN A 25 8.81 -2.31 14.75
C GLN A 25 8.85 -2.06 13.24
N ASP A 26 7.76 -1.55 12.66
CA ASP A 26 7.70 -1.28 11.23
C ASP A 26 8.86 -0.35 10.85
N ILE A 27 9.76 -0.82 9.98
CA ILE A 27 10.99 -0.11 9.62
C ILE A 27 10.69 1.25 8.98
N ALA A 28 9.47 1.45 8.48
CA ALA A 28 9.01 2.72 7.96
C ALA A 28 8.47 3.66 9.05
N GLU A 29 8.28 3.23 10.30
CA GLU A 29 7.83 4.08 11.42
C GLU A 29 8.76 5.26 11.72
N ARG A 30 10.05 5.10 11.42
CA ARG A 30 11.06 6.14 11.55
C ARG A 30 10.98 7.20 10.46
N PHE A 31 10.30 6.90 9.36
CA PHE A 31 10.13 7.85 8.27
C PHE A 31 9.05 8.87 8.63
N ARG A 32 9.46 10.11 8.91
CA ARG A 32 8.56 11.24 9.10
C ARG A 32 8.59 12.10 7.86
N PHE A 33 7.43 12.23 7.23
CA PHE A 33 7.27 13.18 6.14
C PHE A 33 6.82 14.53 6.69
N GLY A 34 7.10 15.59 5.93
CA GLY A 34 6.60 16.93 6.25
C GLY A 34 5.08 16.97 6.11
N ALA A 35 4.36 16.95 7.23
CA ALA A 35 2.97 17.38 7.30
C ALA A 35 2.92 18.91 7.37
N PRO A 36 1.78 19.56 7.07
CA PRO A 36 1.63 21.00 7.26
C PRO A 36 1.99 21.41 8.69
N PRO A 37 2.63 22.57 8.92
CA PRO A 37 3.08 23.01 10.25
C PRO A 37 1.92 23.53 11.13
N VAL A 38 0.80 22.81 11.17
CA VAL A 38 -0.39 23.18 11.94
C VAL A 38 -0.48 22.37 13.23
N SER A 39 -0.85 23.04 14.32
CA SER A 39 -0.99 22.42 15.64
C SER A 39 -2.25 21.56 15.76
N HIS A 40 -3.26 21.79 14.92
CA HIS A 40 -4.52 21.03 14.90
C HIS A 40 -5.11 21.03 13.49
N LEU A 41 -5.52 19.86 13.00
CA LEU A 41 -6.20 19.68 11.71
C LEU A 41 -7.70 19.47 11.96
N ALA A 42 -8.54 20.16 11.19
CA ALA A 42 -9.98 19.92 11.24
C ALA A 42 -10.29 18.53 10.64
N ASN A 43 -11.24 17.80 11.23
CA ASN A 43 -11.65 16.50 10.69
C ASN A 43 -12.55 16.69 9.47
N PHE A 44 -12.26 15.98 8.38
CA PHE A 44 -13.15 15.90 7.23
C PHE A 44 -14.48 15.22 7.60
N ASP A 45 -14.41 14.14 8.37
CA ASP A 45 -15.58 13.44 8.86
C ASP A 45 -16.15 14.13 10.11
N ALA A 46 -17.29 14.78 9.97
CA ALA A 46 -17.92 15.53 11.05
C ALA A 46 -18.84 14.67 11.94
N ARG A 47 -19.03 13.38 11.64
CA ARG A 47 -19.85 12.47 12.46
C ARG A 47 -19.31 12.39 13.88
N SER A 48 -20.20 12.35 14.85
CA SER A 48 -19.87 12.01 16.24
C SER A 48 -19.47 10.54 16.36
N ASP A 49 -18.82 10.18 17.47
CA ASP A 49 -18.45 8.78 17.73
C ASP A 49 -19.67 7.84 17.75
N ALA A 50 -20.82 8.30 18.25
CA ALA A 50 -22.05 7.52 18.22
C ALA A 50 -22.55 7.26 16.78
N GLU A 51 -22.45 8.26 15.91
CA GLU A 51 -22.82 8.12 14.49
C GLU A 51 -21.83 7.25 13.73
N LEU A 52 -20.53 7.34 14.04
CA LEU A 52 -19.51 6.46 13.48
C LEU A 52 -19.75 5.01 13.88
N LEU A 53 -20.01 4.73 15.15
CA LEU A 53 -20.28 3.36 15.62
C LEU A 53 -21.58 2.79 15.05
N LYS A 54 -22.61 3.62 14.87
CA LYS A 54 -23.83 3.22 14.17
C LYS A 54 -23.55 2.88 12.70
N ALA A 55 -22.78 3.71 12.00
CA ALA A 55 -22.39 3.43 10.62
C ALA A 55 -21.52 2.16 10.52
N ALA A 56 -20.60 1.96 11.46
CA ALA A 56 -19.81 0.74 11.55
C ALA A 56 -20.71 -0.50 11.67
N ALA A 57 -21.70 -0.49 12.56
CA ALA A 57 -22.56 -1.65 12.79
C ALA A 57 -23.56 -1.94 11.65
N ASP A 58 -24.23 -0.90 11.13
CA ASP A 58 -25.48 -1.08 10.38
C ASP A 58 -25.38 -0.66 8.90
N HIS A 59 -24.28 -0.04 8.47
CA HIS A 59 -24.22 0.49 7.11
C HIS A 59 -24.13 -0.65 6.08
N PRO A 60 -24.93 -0.62 4.99
CA PRO A 60 -24.97 -1.72 4.02
C PRO A 60 -23.65 -1.87 3.25
N SER A 61 -22.96 -0.76 2.97
CA SER A 61 -21.64 -0.79 2.31
C SER A 61 -20.52 -1.12 3.30
N ALA A 62 -19.75 -2.18 2.99
CA ALA A 62 -18.56 -2.59 3.72
C ALA A 62 -17.50 -1.48 3.81
N LEU A 63 -17.34 -0.69 2.73
CA LEU A 63 -16.45 0.46 2.69
C LEU A 63 -16.78 1.47 3.78
N GLU A 64 -18.06 1.80 3.98
CA GLU A 64 -18.45 2.77 5.02
C GLU A 64 -18.38 2.20 6.43
N ARG A 65 -18.64 0.89 6.60
CA ARG A 65 -18.39 0.23 7.89
C ARG A 65 -16.92 0.34 8.29
N GLU A 66 -16.03 0.02 7.35
CA GLU A 66 -14.58 0.15 7.52
C GLU A 66 -14.18 1.61 7.78
N ARG A 67 -14.59 2.54 6.91
CA ARG A 67 -14.24 3.97 7.02
C ARG A 67 -14.63 4.54 8.38
N ALA A 68 -15.81 4.20 8.88
CA ALA A 68 -16.27 4.66 10.19
C ALA A 68 -15.38 4.16 11.34
N LEU A 69 -14.95 2.89 11.30
CA LEU A 69 -14.05 2.30 12.30
C LEU A 69 -12.64 2.91 12.26
N TRP A 70 -12.12 3.19 11.07
CA TRP A 70 -10.81 3.85 10.91
C TRP A 70 -10.83 5.28 11.47
N GLU A 71 -11.89 6.04 11.23
CA GLU A 71 -12.05 7.37 11.82
C GLU A 71 -12.23 7.29 13.36
N TYR A 72 -13.07 6.39 13.85
CA TYR A 72 -13.28 6.19 15.29
C TYR A 72 -11.98 5.80 16.01
N ALA A 73 -11.21 4.86 15.43
CA ALA A 73 -9.95 4.40 15.98
C ALA A 73 -8.86 5.49 15.96
N HIS A 74 -8.85 6.35 14.95
CA HIS A 74 -7.95 7.50 14.94
C HIS A 74 -8.23 8.47 16.10
N ARG A 75 -9.50 8.68 16.45
CA ARG A 75 -9.88 9.59 17.56
C ARG A 75 -9.63 8.99 18.93
N ASN A 76 -9.87 7.68 19.06
CA ASN A 76 -9.89 6.99 20.34
C ASN A 76 -8.61 6.17 20.63
N GLN A 77 -7.74 6.00 19.62
CA GLN A 77 -6.46 5.31 19.74
C GLN A 77 -6.62 3.93 20.40
N LYS A 78 -5.78 3.59 21.41
CA LYS A 78 -5.85 2.32 22.15
C LYS A 78 -7.23 2.04 22.75
N ALA A 79 -8.04 3.06 23.07
CA ALA A 79 -9.39 2.84 23.59
C ALA A 79 -10.35 2.21 22.56
N ALA A 80 -10.04 2.29 21.26
CA ALA A 80 -10.86 1.67 20.23
C ALA A 80 -10.74 0.15 20.15
N LEU A 81 -9.72 -0.48 20.76
CA LEU A 81 -9.44 -1.92 20.60
C LEU A 81 -10.60 -2.82 21.00
N ALA A 82 -11.36 -2.45 22.03
CA ALA A 82 -12.54 -3.20 22.45
C ALA A 82 -13.65 -3.16 21.39
N VAL A 83 -13.88 -1.98 20.78
CA VAL A 83 -14.84 -1.80 19.68
C VAL A 83 -14.39 -2.59 18.45
N LEU A 84 -13.11 -2.47 18.07
CA LEU A 84 -12.56 -3.17 16.91
C LEU A 84 -12.66 -4.69 17.07
N SER A 85 -12.33 -5.22 18.25
CA SER A 85 -12.47 -6.65 18.57
C SER A 85 -13.93 -7.13 18.43
N ASN A 86 -14.89 -6.35 18.94
CA ASN A 86 -16.30 -6.71 18.84
C ASN A 86 -16.78 -6.67 17.39
N HIS A 87 -16.38 -5.66 16.63
CA HIS A 87 -16.77 -5.53 15.23
C HIS A 87 -16.18 -6.65 14.36
N LEU A 88 -14.91 -7.01 14.60
CA LEU A 88 -14.25 -8.11 13.90
C LEU A 88 -15.05 -9.42 13.96
N ASN A 89 -15.72 -9.70 15.09
CA ASN A 89 -16.49 -10.93 15.29
C ASN A 89 -17.85 -10.96 14.56
N ILE A 90 -18.39 -9.80 14.19
CA ILE A 90 -19.71 -9.68 13.54
C ILE A 90 -19.62 -9.30 12.06
N GLU A 91 -18.44 -8.86 11.61
CA GLU A 91 -18.21 -8.40 10.24
C GLU A 91 -18.21 -9.57 9.24
N SER A 92 -19.14 -9.52 8.28
CA SER A 92 -19.30 -10.57 7.28
C SER A 92 -18.29 -10.46 6.14
N ASP A 93 -17.85 -9.24 5.81
CA ASP A 93 -16.91 -9.01 4.73
C ASP A 93 -15.48 -9.34 5.18
N PRO A 94 -14.84 -10.38 4.61
CA PRO A 94 -13.49 -10.77 5.01
C PRO A 94 -12.48 -9.65 4.78
N SER A 95 -12.73 -8.77 3.80
CA SER A 95 -11.83 -7.66 3.51
C SER A 95 -11.80 -6.60 4.59
N VAL A 96 -12.98 -6.29 5.15
CA VAL A 96 -13.06 -5.45 6.33
C VAL A 96 -12.37 -6.15 7.50
N ARG A 97 -12.58 -7.47 7.71
CA ARG A 97 -11.95 -8.20 8.83
C ARG A 97 -10.43 -8.10 8.83
N TRP A 98 -9.74 -8.43 7.73
CA TRP A 98 -8.27 -8.33 7.71
C TRP A 98 -7.77 -6.87 7.78
N ASN A 99 -8.53 -5.90 7.26
CA ASN A 99 -8.20 -4.48 7.41
C ASN A 99 -8.37 -4.00 8.86
N LEU A 100 -9.30 -4.59 9.63
CA LEU A 100 -9.43 -4.35 11.06
C LEU A 100 -8.28 -4.96 11.85
N LEU A 101 -7.81 -6.16 11.49
CA LEU A 101 -6.58 -6.71 12.08
C LEU A 101 -5.42 -5.73 11.91
N TRP A 102 -5.24 -5.17 10.71
CA TRP A 102 -4.22 -4.14 10.47
C TRP A 102 -4.45 -2.89 11.32
N LEU A 103 -5.68 -2.38 11.38
CA LEU A 103 -6.01 -1.21 12.21
C LEU A 103 -5.70 -1.45 13.69
N MET A 104 -5.99 -2.65 14.21
CA MET A 104 -5.69 -3.04 15.59
C MET A 104 -4.19 -3.06 15.86
N VAL A 105 -3.37 -3.59 14.95
CA VAL A 105 -1.90 -3.48 15.02
C VAL A 105 -1.48 -2.02 15.10
N LYS A 106 -2.06 -1.16 14.26
CA LYS A 106 -1.70 0.25 14.16
C LYS A 106 -2.05 1.08 15.41
N VAL A 107 -3.16 0.79 16.09
CA VAL A 107 -3.58 1.56 17.27
C VAL A 107 -3.20 0.90 18.59
N GLY A 108 -3.00 -0.41 18.60
CA GLY A 108 -2.81 -1.22 19.81
C GLY A 108 -1.43 -1.84 19.98
N GLU A 109 -0.63 -1.93 18.91
CA GLU A 109 0.64 -2.68 18.91
C GLU A 109 0.42 -4.08 19.48
N ASP A 110 1.18 -4.47 20.51
CA ASP A 110 1.10 -5.78 21.18
C ASP A 110 -0.29 -6.09 21.77
N ALA A 111 -1.10 -5.07 22.06
CA ALA A 111 -2.47 -5.28 22.55
C ALA A 111 -3.40 -5.90 21.49
N ALA A 112 -2.98 -5.95 20.21
CA ALA A 112 -3.70 -6.63 19.14
C ALA A 112 -3.50 -8.16 19.13
N VAL A 113 -2.44 -8.67 19.79
CA VAL A 113 -2.05 -10.10 19.72
C VAL A 113 -3.19 -11.07 20.04
N PRO A 114 -4.05 -10.86 21.06
CA PRO A 114 -5.17 -11.77 21.32
C PRO A 114 -6.16 -11.87 20.16
N ALA A 115 -6.49 -10.75 19.51
CA ALA A 115 -7.41 -10.72 18.37
C ALA A 115 -6.79 -11.35 17.12
N LEU A 116 -5.50 -11.07 16.85
CA LEU A 116 -4.76 -11.72 15.77
C LEU A 116 -4.68 -13.24 15.98
N THR A 117 -4.44 -13.69 17.21
CA THR A 117 -4.40 -15.12 17.55
C THR A 117 -5.75 -15.79 17.31
N ALA A 118 -6.86 -15.13 17.67
CA ALA A 118 -8.20 -15.64 17.39
C ALA A 118 -8.47 -15.73 15.88
N ALA A 119 -8.00 -14.75 15.10
CA ALA A 119 -8.16 -14.70 13.65
C ALA A 119 -7.38 -15.79 12.89
N LEU A 120 -6.43 -16.49 13.52
CA LEU A 120 -5.82 -17.70 12.97
C LEU A 120 -6.84 -18.83 12.71
N SER A 121 -8.02 -18.76 13.32
CA SER A 121 -9.13 -19.69 13.10
C SER A 121 -10.29 -19.09 12.27
N ASP A 122 -10.08 -17.94 11.61
CA ASP A 122 -11.11 -17.33 10.75
C ASP A 122 -11.51 -18.28 9.61
N PRO A 123 -12.80 -18.37 9.22
CA PRO A 123 -13.23 -19.21 8.11
C PRO A 123 -12.56 -18.84 6.78
N HIS A 124 -12.21 -17.57 6.57
CA HIS A 124 -11.61 -17.09 5.34
C HIS A 124 -10.07 -17.20 5.38
N SER A 125 -9.48 -17.83 4.38
CA SER A 125 -8.03 -18.09 4.29
C SER A 125 -7.19 -16.82 4.34
N GLU A 126 -7.57 -15.80 3.57
CA GLU A 126 -6.85 -14.51 3.59
C GLU A 126 -6.87 -13.81 4.95
N VAL A 127 -7.93 -13.95 5.75
CA VAL A 127 -7.94 -13.39 7.11
C VAL A 127 -6.94 -14.12 8.00
N ARG A 128 -6.87 -15.45 7.91
CA ARG A 128 -5.86 -16.26 8.61
C ARG A 128 -4.45 -15.87 8.19
N ASP A 129 -4.21 -15.67 6.89
CA ASP A 129 -2.88 -15.38 6.36
C ASP A 129 -2.39 -13.98 6.75
N TRP A 130 -3.28 -12.98 6.73
CA TRP A 130 -2.97 -11.66 7.30
C TRP A 130 -2.72 -11.73 8.82
N ALA A 131 -3.50 -12.52 9.56
CA ALA A 131 -3.30 -12.71 11.00
C ALA A 131 -1.92 -13.32 11.31
N THR A 132 -1.54 -14.38 10.57
CA THR A 132 -0.21 -15.00 10.62
C THR A 132 0.87 -13.96 10.37
N LEU A 133 0.78 -13.19 9.27
CA LEU A 133 1.78 -12.18 8.93
C LEU A 133 1.91 -11.11 10.02
N PHE A 134 0.80 -10.60 10.55
CA PHE A 134 0.83 -9.59 11.60
C PHE A 134 1.39 -10.11 12.92
N LEU A 135 1.13 -11.37 13.29
CA LEU A 135 1.73 -11.99 14.46
C LEU A 135 3.23 -12.17 14.30
N GLU A 136 3.69 -12.64 13.14
CA GLU A 136 5.12 -12.77 12.83
C GLU A 136 5.82 -11.42 12.92
N GLU A 137 5.21 -10.38 12.35
CA GLU A 137 5.77 -9.03 12.38
C GLU A 137 5.83 -8.44 13.79
N LEU A 138 4.80 -8.65 14.61
CA LEU A 138 4.74 -8.09 15.97
C LEU A 138 5.61 -8.87 16.97
N THR A 139 5.61 -10.19 16.87
CA THR A 139 6.19 -11.07 17.90
C THR A 139 7.56 -11.64 17.52
N GLY A 140 7.88 -11.65 16.22
CA GLY A 140 9.06 -12.33 15.69
C GLY A 140 8.99 -13.85 15.71
N GLN A 141 7.89 -14.43 16.19
CA GLN A 141 7.67 -15.86 16.16
C GLN A 141 7.19 -16.27 14.77
N GLU A 142 7.77 -17.32 14.19
CA GLU A 142 7.28 -17.90 12.94
C GLU A 142 5.96 -18.66 13.15
N TYR A 143 5.05 -18.53 12.19
CA TYR A 143 3.78 -19.26 12.17
C TYR A 143 3.69 -20.13 10.90
N PRO A 144 2.90 -21.22 10.93
CA PRO A 144 2.69 -22.03 9.74
C PRO A 144 2.07 -21.21 8.60
N MET A 145 2.59 -21.40 7.38
CA MET A 145 1.99 -20.84 6.17
C MET A 145 0.58 -21.38 5.98
N VAL A 146 -0.36 -20.51 5.60
CA VAL A 146 -1.74 -20.89 5.28
C VAL A 146 -1.80 -21.67 3.97
N TYR A 147 -0.88 -21.38 3.05
CA TYR A 147 -0.82 -21.94 1.71
C TYR A 147 0.46 -22.74 1.52
N ASN A 148 0.36 -23.84 0.77
CA ASN A 148 1.49 -24.70 0.38
C ASN A 148 1.64 -24.82 -1.14
N GLU A 149 0.76 -24.20 -1.92
CA GLU A 149 0.80 -24.16 -3.38
C GLU A 149 1.05 -22.72 -3.86
N VAL A 150 1.79 -22.60 -4.95
CA VAL A 150 2.13 -21.32 -5.57
C VAL A 150 1.87 -21.41 -7.07
N GLN A 151 1.18 -20.42 -7.63
CA GLN A 151 0.84 -20.34 -9.04
C GLN A 151 1.46 -19.09 -9.67
N TYR A 152 2.02 -19.23 -10.88
CA TYR A 152 2.58 -18.12 -11.63
C TYR A 152 2.24 -18.19 -13.13
N GLU A 153 2.22 -17.04 -13.78
CA GLU A 153 2.06 -16.85 -15.22
C GLU A 153 3.42 -16.65 -15.90
N ASN A 154 3.65 -17.36 -17.01
CA ASN A 154 4.89 -17.28 -17.79
C ASN A 154 4.98 -15.99 -18.63
N ASP A 155 3.85 -15.48 -19.10
CA ASP A 155 3.71 -14.47 -20.15
C ASP A 155 3.35 -13.08 -19.60
N ARG A 156 3.97 -12.68 -18.48
CA ARG A 156 3.82 -11.32 -17.92
C ARG A 156 5.09 -10.50 -18.04
N THR A 157 4.97 -9.18 -18.14
CA THR A 157 6.11 -8.26 -18.05
C THR A 157 6.86 -8.36 -16.72
N PHE A 158 6.15 -8.64 -15.63
CA PHE A 158 6.72 -8.74 -14.28
C PHE A 158 6.72 -10.17 -13.76
N ASP A 159 7.81 -10.55 -13.08
CA ASP A 159 7.92 -11.81 -12.37
C ASP A 159 6.91 -11.85 -11.20
N GLN A 160 6.63 -10.71 -10.56
CA GLN A 160 5.69 -10.60 -9.44
C GLN A 160 4.82 -9.34 -9.49
N THR A 161 3.56 -9.48 -9.07
CA THR A 161 2.63 -8.35 -8.88
C THR A 161 1.90 -8.49 -7.55
N LEU A 162 2.12 -7.57 -6.61
CA LEU A 162 1.50 -7.56 -5.29
C LEU A 162 0.45 -6.44 -5.18
N PRO A 163 -0.83 -6.75 -4.90
CA PRO A 163 -1.79 -5.72 -4.55
C PRO A 163 -1.41 -5.06 -3.21
N LEU A 164 -1.54 -3.74 -3.15
CA LEU A 164 -1.27 -2.95 -1.95
C LEU A 164 -2.57 -2.47 -1.30
N GLN A 165 -2.68 -2.73 0.00
CA GLN A 165 -3.62 -2.07 0.90
C GLN A 165 -2.97 -0.78 1.41
N ILE A 166 -3.65 0.35 1.22
CA ILE A 166 -3.10 1.66 1.56
C ILE A 166 -4.03 2.37 2.52
N ALA A 167 -3.50 2.84 3.63
CA ALA A 167 -4.26 3.62 4.59
C ALA A 167 -3.44 4.80 5.11
N GLY A 168 -4.10 5.93 5.36
CA GLY A 168 -3.38 7.14 5.68
C GLY A 168 -4.28 8.35 5.77
N PHE A 169 -3.72 9.46 5.34
CA PHE A 169 -4.31 10.77 5.48
C PHE A 169 -4.19 11.53 4.16
N ALA A 170 -5.22 12.33 3.87
CA ALA A 170 -5.13 13.42 2.93
C ALA A 170 -5.39 14.72 3.71
N ASP A 171 -4.34 15.52 3.89
CA ASP A 171 -4.45 16.85 4.46
C ASP A 171 -4.70 17.82 3.30
N VAL A 172 -5.86 18.47 3.29
CA VAL A 172 -6.32 19.33 2.20
C VAL A 172 -6.46 20.76 2.70
N ASN A 173 -5.78 21.70 2.06
CA ASN A 173 -5.93 23.12 2.33
C ASN A 173 -7.17 23.68 1.64
N VAL A 174 -8.21 23.92 2.42
CA VAL A 174 -9.49 24.44 1.94
C VAL A 174 -9.51 25.97 2.12
N PRO A 175 -9.69 26.75 1.03
CA PRO A 175 -9.75 28.21 1.10
C PRO A 175 -10.77 28.70 2.13
N GLY A 176 -10.34 29.56 3.06
CA GLY A 176 -11.17 30.11 4.13
C GLY A 176 -11.40 29.20 5.35
N MET A 177 -11.09 27.89 5.25
CA MET A 177 -11.23 26.93 6.36
C MET A 177 -9.88 26.44 6.91
N GLY A 178 -8.81 26.55 6.12
CA GLY A 178 -7.48 26.03 6.46
C GLY A 178 -7.36 24.54 6.16
N TRP A 179 -6.47 23.85 6.88
CA TRP A 179 -6.17 22.44 6.63
C TRP A 179 -7.20 21.51 7.26
N VAL A 180 -7.81 20.67 6.42
CA VAL A 180 -8.78 19.63 6.78
C VAL A 180 -8.16 18.27 6.47
N GLN A 181 -8.22 17.34 7.42
CA GLN A 181 -7.68 15.99 7.27
C GLN A 181 -8.77 14.96 7.02
N ALA A 182 -8.64 14.24 5.92
CA ALA A 182 -9.42 13.04 5.61
C ALA A 182 -8.64 11.77 5.98
N ARG A 183 -9.32 10.79 6.61
CA ARG A 183 -8.72 9.52 7.06
C ARG A 183 -9.05 8.44 6.05
N LEU A 184 -8.06 8.02 5.30
CA LEU A 184 -8.21 7.06 4.22
C LEU A 184 -8.10 5.65 4.79
N SER A 185 -9.22 4.95 4.95
CA SER A 185 -9.24 3.51 5.17
C SER A 185 -8.87 2.78 3.86
N PRO A 186 -8.41 1.52 3.88
CA PRO A 186 -7.99 0.80 2.68
C PRO A 186 -9.02 0.76 1.55
N GLN A 187 -10.28 0.49 1.86
CA GLN A 187 -11.35 0.46 0.85
C GLN A 187 -11.70 1.87 0.38
N TRP A 188 -11.74 2.86 1.28
CA TRP A 188 -12.04 4.23 0.88
C TRP A 188 -10.92 4.83 0.01
N PHE A 189 -9.65 4.57 0.37
CA PHE A 189 -8.50 4.88 -0.45
C PHE A 189 -8.68 4.29 -1.85
N SER A 190 -8.93 2.98 -1.94
CA SER A 190 -9.05 2.27 -3.23
C SER A 190 -10.23 2.78 -4.06
N SER A 191 -11.31 3.22 -3.42
CA SER A 191 -12.48 3.78 -4.10
C SER A 191 -12.24 5.15 -4.75
N ILE A 192 -11.27 5.93 -4.25
CA ILE A 192 -10.96 7.28 -4.75
C ILE A 192 -9.72 7.26 -5.62
N LEU A 193 -8.67 6.59 -5.13
CA LEU A 193 -7.34 6.56 -5.70
C LEU A 193 -7.03 5.23 -6.38
N GLY A 194 -7.99 4.33 -6.55
CA GLY A 194 -7.82 3.10 -7.29
C GLY A 194 -7.06 2.01 -6.56
N ARG A 195 -7.11 0.80 -7.15
CA ARG A 195 -6.26 -0.31 -6.74
C ARG A 195 -4.81 0.03 -7.05
N VAL A 196 -3.89 -0.31 -6.14
CA VAL A 196 -2.46 -0.09 -6.33
C VAL A 196 -1.74 -1.44 -6.38
N LEU A 197 -0.83 -1.61 -7.33
CA LEU A 197 -0.10 -2.85 -7.59
C LEU A 197 1.40 -2.58 -7.60
N ALA A 198 2.15 -3.29 -6.76
CA ALA A 198 3.61 -3.29 -6.77
C ALA A 198 4.14 -4.39 -7.69
N CYS A 199 4.91 -4.00 -8.70
CA CYS A 199 5.35 -4.89 -9.77
C CYS A 199 6.88 -4.96 -9.80
N THR A 200 7.43 -6.16 -9.64
CA THR A 200 8.87 -6.38 -9.50
C THR A 200 9.36 -7.50 -10.40
N ASN A 201 10.64 -7.41 -10.77
CA ASN A 201 11.39 -8.45 -11.45
C ASN A 201 12.56 -8.88 -10.56
N SER A 202 12.87 -10.18 -10.55
CA SER A 202 13.96 -10.70 -9.71
C SER A 202 15.32 -10.09 -10.08
N SER A 203 15.52 -9.76 -11.35
CA SER A 203 16.75 -9.16 -11.88
C SER A 203 16.98 -7.72 -11.43
N SER A 204 15.92 -6.98 -11.10
CA SER A 204 15.97 -5.55 -10.75
C SER A 204 15.40 -5.25 -9.36
N PHE A 205 15.13 -6.28 -8.56
CA PHE A 205 14.53 -6.20 -7.21
C PHE A 205 15.21 -5.16 -6.29
N MET A 206 16.52 -4.99 -6.42
CA MET A 206 17.32 -4.09 -5.57
C MET A 206 17.32 -2.62 -6.02
N SER A 207 16.79 -2.30 -7.20
CA SER A 207 16.88 -0.94 -7.76
C SER A 207 15.56 -0.38 -8.25
N ASP A 208 14.65 -1.25 -8.71
CA ASP A 208 13.52 -0.85 -9.54
C ASP A 208 12.20 -1.37 -8.95
N LEU A 209 11.16 -0.55 -9.06
CA LEU A 209 9.79 -0.93 -8.75
C LEU A 209 8.86 -0.16 -9.67
N VAL A 210 7.94 -0.86 -10.34
CA VAL A 210 6.81 -0.21 -11.01
C VAL A 210 5.60 -0.30 -10.10
N ILE A 211 4.92 0.82 -9.89
CA ILE A 211 3.62 0.87 -9.22
C ILE A 211 2.56 1.16 -10.26
N GLU A 212 1.61 0.25 -10.45
CA GLU A 212 0.40 0.55 -11.22
C GLU A 212 -0.70 1.05 -10.28
N LYS A 213 -1.45 2.05 -10.72
CA LYS A 213 -2.73 2.48 -10.18
C LYS A 213 -3.82 2.21 -11.22
N GLU A 214 -4.89 1.55 -10.80
CA GLU A 214 -6.05 1.23 -11.63
C GLU A 214 -7.33 1.85 -11.05
N LEU A 215 -8.04 2.63 -11.87
CA LEU A 215 -9.42 3.05 -11.61
C LEU A 215 -10.37 2.19 -12.45
N LEU A 216 -11.18 1.38 -11.78
CA LEU A 216 -12.15 0.49 -12.43
C LEU A 216 -13.30 1.27 -13.07
N ASN A 217 -13.71 0.85 -14.27
CA ASN A 217 -14.85 1.40 -15.01
C ASN A 217 -14.85 2.94 -15.06
N TYR A 218 -13.68 3.54 -15.24
CA TYR A 218 -13.50 4.98 -15.11
C TYR A 218 -13.96 5.74 -16.36
N HIS A 219 -13.75 5.15 -17.53
CA HIS A 219 -14.09 5.75 -18.81
C HIS A 219 -15.57 5.56 -19.15
N GLU A 220 -16.10 6.41 -20.03
CA GLU A 220 -17.52 6.38 -20.43
C GLU A 220 -17.92 5.06 -21.11
N ASP A 221 -16.97 4.38 -21.76
CA ASP A 221 -17.14 3.06 -22.38
C ASP A 221 -17.09 1.90 -21.36
N GLY A 222 -16.92 2.20 -20.07
CA GLY A 222 -16.78 1.22 -19.00
C GLY A 222 -15.38 0.63 -18.88
N SER A 223 -14.40 1.06 -19.67
CA SER A 223 -13.02 0.59 -19.53
C SER A 223 -12.31 1.23 -18.33
N ASN A 224 -11.27 0.54 -17.87
CA ASN A 224 -10.44 0.96 -16.74
C ASN A 224 -9.44 2.05 -17.16
N HIS A 225 -9.00 2.85 -16.19
CA HIS A 225 -7.92 3.81 -16.35
C HIS A 225 -6.68 3.39 -15.56
N TYR A 226 -5.51 3.48 -16.20
CA TYR A 226 -4.24 3.01 -15.66
C TYR A 226 -3.21 4.16 -15.56
N GLU A 227 -2.43 4.16 -14.48
CA GLU A 227 -1.26 5.03 -14.30
C GLU A 227 -0.08 4.22 -13.73
N THR A 228 1.11 4.32 -14.33
CA THR A 228 2.24 3.41 -14.05
C THR A 228 3.49 4.13 -13.55
N PHE A 229 3.74 4.23 -12.25
CA PHE A 229 4.83 5.01 -11.68
C PHE A 229 6.12 4.20 -11.56
N MET A 230 7.21 4.70 -12.16
CA MET A 230 8.53 4.12 -11.96
C MET A 230 9.16 4.68 -10.68
N PHE A 231 9.53 3.79 -9.77
CA PHE A 231 10.26 4.10 -8.54
C PHE A 231 11.67 3.53 -8.63
N ARG A 232 12.65 4.35 -8.26
CA ARG A 232 14.05 3.93 -8.13
C ARG A 232 14.66 4.48 -6.86
N GLY A 233 15.70 3.82 -6.36
CA GLY A 233 16.43 4.30 -5.19
C GLY A 233 17.39 3.27 -4.65
N ALA A 234 17.63 3.33 -3.35
CA ALA A 234 18.58 2.46 -2.67
C ALA A 234 17.87 1.33 -1.92
N SER A 235 18.50 0.16 -1.91
CA SER A 235 18.04 -1.01 -1.18
C SER A 235 19.12 -1.54 -0.25
N TYR A 236 18.72 -1.96 0.94
CA TYR A 236 19.60 -2.39 2.01
C TYR A 236 19.08 -3.71 2.57
N PRO A 237 19.80 -4.83 2.41
CA PRO A 237 19.48 -6.06 3.11
C PRO A 237 19.55 -5.81 4.63
N ILE A 238 18.45 -6.09 5.35
CA ILE A 238 18.37 -5.91 6.80
C ILE A 238 18.57 -7.24 7.50
N THR A 239 17.90 -8.28 7.00
CA THR A 239 18.05 -9.66 7.46
C THR A 239 18.21 -10.58 6.26
N ASP A 240 18.37 -11.86 6.56
CA ASP A 240 18.28 -12.91 5.56
C ASP A 240 16.88 -13.08 4.97
N THR A 241 15.86 -12.28 5.27
CA THR A 241 14.56 -12.34 4.56
C THR A 241 14.01 -10.98 4.20
N VAL A 242 14.45 -9.93 4.90
CA VAL A 242 13.94 -8.57 4.79
C VAL A 242 14.94 -7.65 4.10
N THR A 243 14.48 -6.94 3.08
CA THR A 243 15.22 -5.86 2.40
C THR A 243 14.48 -4.55 2.58
N GLN A 244 15.19 -3.50 3.02
CA GLN A 244 14.66 -2.16 3.06
C GLN A 244 14.88 -1.47 1.72
N HIS A 245 13.88 -0.72 1.24
CA HIS A 245 13.93 0.08 0.03
C HIS A 245 13.57 1.52 0.36
N ILE A 246 14.35 2.49 -0.11
CA ILE A 246 14.06 3.93 -0.02
C ILE A 246 14.04 4.46 -1.45
N TYR A 247 12.85 4.53 -2.02
CA TYR A 247 12.67 4.84 -3.44
C TYR A 247 11.84 6.11 -3.62
N GLU A 248 12.12 6.80 -4.72
CA GLU A 248 11.36 7.96 -5.17
C GLU A 248 10.91 7.72 -6.62
N SER A 249 9.76 8.28 -6.96
CA SER A 249 9.29 8.41 -8.34
C SER A 249 9.31 9.87 -8.73
N ASN A 250 9.85 10.15 -9.92
CA ASN A 250 9.85 11.46 -10.57
C ASN A 250 9.39 11.29 -12.02
N THR A 251 8.12 10.89 -12.20
CA THR A 251 7.61 10.52 -13.53
C THR A 251 6.79 11.67 -14.13
N MET A 252 6.94 11.92 -15.43
CA MET A 252 6.12 12.91 -16.15
C MET A 252 4.69 12.40 -16.32
N ARG A 253 3.71 13.25 -16.03
CA ARG A 253 2.27 12.91 -16.09
C ARG A 253 1.42 14.04 -16.65
N PRO A 254 0.32 13.70 -17.33
CA PRO A 254 -0.70 14.68 -17.67
C PRO A 254 -1.41 15.15 -16.39
N PHE A 255 -1.42 16.46 -16.18
CA PHE A 255 -2.21 17.14 -15.17
C PHE A 255 -3.36 17.88 -15.83
N TYR A 256 -4.60 17.58 -15.43
CA TYR A 256 -5.81 18.16 -16.00
C TYR A 256 -6.27 19.34 -15.15
N GLN A 257 -6.15 20.55 -15.69
CA GLN A 257 -6.52 21.79 -15.00
C GLN A 257 -8.01 21.92 -14.70
N SER A 258 -8.85 21.09 -15.33
CA SER A 258 -10.28 20.96 -15.01
C SER A 258 -10.55 20.42 -13.59
N GLY A 259 -9.51 19.92 -12.91
CA GLY A 259 -9.62 19.22 -11.63
C GLY A 259 -9.96 17.73 -11.77
N LYS A 260 -10.44 17.29 -12.94
CA LYS A 260 -10.82 15.90 -13.21
C LYS A 260 -9.92 15.26 -14.26
N VAL A 261 -9.33 14.11 -13.92
CA VAL A 261 -8.53 13.30 -14.84
C VAL A 261 -9.29 13.06 -16.15
N LYS A 262 -8.59 13.19 -17.29
CA LYS A 262 -9.13 12.99 -18.66
C LYS A 262 -10.20 14.00 -19.10
N VAL A 263 -10.38 15.11 -18.39
CA VAL A 263 -11.28 16.20 -18.81
C VAL A 263 -10.48 17.44 -19.15
N GLY A 264 -10.54 17.87 -20.41
CA GLY A 264 -9.81 19.04 -20.92
C GLY A 264 -8.36 18.75 -21.32
N ALA A 265 -7.66 19.78 -21.80
CA ALA A 265 -6.26 19.67 -22.22
C ALA A 265 -5.33 19.51 -21.00
N PRO A 266 -4.40 18.54 -21.01
CA PRO A 266 -3.46 18.35 -19.91
C PRO A 266 -2.21 19.22 -20.05
N ILE A 267 -1.56 19.49 -18.92
CA ILE A 267 -0.17 19.96 -18.83
C ILE A 267 0.70 18.77 -18.43
N VAL A 268 1.77 18.49 -19.18
CA VAL A 268 2.71 17.44 -18.80
C VAL A 268 3.67 17.99 -17.74
N THR A 269 3.63 17.44 -16.53
CA THR A 269 4.37 17.90 -15.35
C THR A 269 5.04 16.72 -14.65
N PRO A 270 6.19 16.90 -13.97
CA PRO A 270 6.71 15.87 -13.08
C PRO A 270 5.74 15.64 -11.91
N VAL A 271 5.62 14.37 -11.51
CA VAL A 271 4.97 13.95 -10.27
C VAL A 271 6.03 13.31 -9.37
N SER A 272 6.11 13.81 -8.14
CA SER A 272 7.07 13.35 -7.14
C SER A 272 6.35 12.52 -6.07
N LEU A 273 6.77 11.28 -5.88
CA LEU A 273 6.31 10.40 -4.81
C LEU A 273 7.50 9.82 -4.06
N ALA A 274 7.46 9.82 -2.74
CA ALA A 274 8.48 9.20 -1.91
C ALA A 274 7.90 8.00 -1.16
N ARG A 275 8.71 6.95 -1.02
CA ARG A 275 8.36 5.79 -0.20
C ARG A 275 9.57 5.20 0.52
N ALA A 276 9.30 4.59 1.67
CA ALA A 276 10.23 3.68 2.34
C ALA A 276 9.48 2.39 2.66
N ALA A 277 10.10 1.23 2.41
CA ALA A 277 9.45 -0.08 2.57
C ALA A 277 10.40 -1.14 3.06
N GLY A 278 9.87 -2.10 3.82
CA GLY A 278 10.48 -3.40 4.10
C GLY A 278 9.78 -4.48 3.30
N THR A 279 10.54 -5.21 2.51
CA THR A 279 10.04 -6.32 1.70
C THR A 279 10.61 -7.62 2.25
N GLU A 280 9.72 -8.54 2.62
CA GLU A 280 10.06 -9.89 3.05
C GLU A 280 9.99 -10.85 1.86
N ARG A 281 10.95 -11.76 1.75
CA ARG A 281 10.97 -12.80 0.72
C ARG A 281 10.87 -14.21 1.30
N LEU A 282 10.05 -15.06 0.68
CA LEU A 282 10.17 -16.50 0.83
C LEU A 282 11.48 -16.95 0.16
N ARG A 283 12.32 -17.62 0.93
CA ARG A 283 13.61 -18.11 0.45
C ARG A 283 13.46 -19.36 -0.42
N PRO A 284 14.46 -19.64 -1.29
CA PRO A 284 14.50 -20.87 -2.09
C PRO A 284 14.27 -22.14 -1.28
N GLY A 285 14.83 -22.22 -0.07
CA GLY A 285 14.62 -23.37 0.83
C GLY A 285 13.14 -23.59 1.16
N LYS A 286 12.42 -22.52 1.54
CA LYS A 286 11.00 -22.59 1.85
C LYS A 286 10.16 -22.87 0.60
N LEU A 287 10.49 -22.25 -0.53
CA LEU A 287 9.78 -22.49 -1.79
C LEU A 287 9.93 -23.93 -2.29
N LYS A 288 11.03 -24.62 -1.99
CA LYS A 288 11.20 -26.05 -2.32
C LYS A 288 10.24 -26.96 -1.54
N GLU A 289 9.72 -26.50 -0.39
CA GLU A 289 8.69 -27.21 0.37
C GLU A 289 7.29 -26.96 -0.18
N MET A 290 7.14 -26.01 -1.12
CA MET A 290 5.86 -25.62 -1.70
C MET A 290 5.70 -26.17 -3.12
N ASN A 291 4.47 -26.50 -3.48
CA ASN A 291 4.11 -26.95 -4.82
C ASN A 291 3.92 -25.73 -5.73
N MET A 292 5.02 -25.22 -6.28
CA MET A 292 4.98 -24.13 -7.25
C MET A 292 4.79 -24.66 -8.67
N HIS A 293 3.87 -24.08 -9.44
CA HIS A 293 3.55 -24.48 -10.81
C HIS A 293 3.12 -23.30 -11.70
N ALA A 294 3.38 -23.42 -13.00
CA ALA A 294 2.85 -22.49 -13.99
C ALA A 294 1.34 -22.71 -14.21
N SER A 295 0.57 -21.64 -14.44
CA SER A 295 -0.88 -21.73 -14.70
C SER A 295 -1.22 -22.51 -15.97
N ASP A 296 -0.38 -22.43 -17.00
CA ASP A 296 -0.52 -23.15 -18.27
C ASP A 296 -0.03 -24.62 -18.18
N GLY A 297 0.52 -25.03 -17.02
CA GLY A 297 1.12 -26.34 -16.80
C GLY A 297 2.48 -26.54 -17.48
N VAL A 298 3.03 -25.51 -18.12
CA VAL A 298 4.33 -25.56 -18.81
C VAL A 298 5.37 -24.82 -17.98
N GLU A 299 6.20 -25.57 -17.28
CA GLU A 299 7.32 -24.96 -16.55
C GLU A 299 8.28 -24.25 -17.50
N GLY A 300 8.69 -23.04 -17.13
CA GLY A 300 9.56 -22.20 -17.94
C GLY A 300 10.66 -21.54 -17.13
N ALA A 301 11.49 -20.75 -17.82
CA ALA A 301 12.62 -20.05 -17.24
C ALA A 301 12.23 -19.13 -16.06
N ARG A 302 10.98 -18.64 -16.03
CA ARG A 302 10.45 -17.86 -14.89
C ARG A 302 10.37 -18.71 -13.63
N GLY A 303 9.73 -19.87 -13.68
CA GLY A 303 9.61 -20.76 -12.53
C GLY A 303 10.98 -21.17 -11.97
N GLU A 304 11.92 -21.50 -12.85
CA GLU A 304 13.31 -21.81 -12.46
C GLU A 304 13.96 -20.65 -11.70
N ARG A 305 13.90 -19.42 -12.25
CA ARG A 305 14.43 -18.23 -11.58
C ARG A 305 13.78 -17.98 -10.22
N LEU A 306 12.45 -18.03 -10.15
CA LEU A 306 11.72 -17.77 -8.90
C LEU A 306 12.07 -18.80 -7.81
N ARG A 307 12.27 -20.07 -8.17
CA ARG A 307 12.75 -21.11 -7.25
C ARG A 307 14.20 -20.87 -6.79
N GLU A 308 15.04 -20.35 -7.68
CA GLU A 308 16.45 -20.07 -7.38
C GLU A 308 16.64 -18.86 -6.46
N VAL A 309 15.88 -17.78 -6.69
CA VAL A 309 16.10 -16.48 -6.01
C VAL A 309 15.13 -16.21 -4.86
N GLY A 310 14.01 -16.92 -4.82
CA GLY A 310 12.90 -16.64 -3.91
C GLY A 310 11.84 -15.72 -4.52
N ILE A 311 10.73 -15.56 -3.80
CA ILE A 311 9.64 -14.64 -4.17
C ILE A 311 9.37 -13.65 -3.04
N VAL A 312 8.95 -12.43 -3.36
CA VAL A 312 8.38 -11.49 -2.39
C VAL A 312 7.15 -12.11 -1.74
N ARG A 313 7.16 -12.25 -0.42
CA ARG A 313 6.03 -12.71 0.39
C ARG A 313 5.11 -11.54 0.74
N SER A 314 5.73 -10.50 1.30
CA SER A 314 5.04 -9.36 1.89
C SER A 314 5.88 -8.10 1.74
N VAL A 315 5.21 -6.96 1.77
CA VAL A 315 5.82 -5.64 1.83
C VAL A 315 5.02 -4.78 2.79
N ARG A 316 5.70 -3.99 3.60
CA ARG A 316 5.08 -2.93 4.41
C ARG A 316 5.91 -1.66 4.32
N GLY A 317 5.27 -0.51 4.40
CA GLY A 317 6.01 0.72 4.29
C GLY A 317 5.17 1.97 4.48
N ARG A 318 5.79 3.11 4.20
CA ARG A 318 5.15 4.41 4.18
C ARG A 318 5.38 5.13 2.87
N PHE A 319 4.42 5.98 2.53
CA PHE A 319 4.44 6.79 1.33
C PHE A 319 4.06 8.24 1.65
N TRP A 320 4.47 9.15 0.77
CA TRP A 320 4.10 10.56 0.81
C TRP A 320 4.21 11.19 -0.57
N GLY A 321 3.30 12.12 -0.84
CA GLY A 321 3.30 12.91 -2.06
C GLY A 321 2.36 14.10 -1.98
N TRP A 322 2.56 15.04 -2.90
CA TRP A 322 1.66 16.16 -3.09
C TRP A 322 0.63 15.85 -4.16
N ALA A 323 -0.55 16.42 -3.99
CA ALA A 323 -1.66 16.31 -4.90
C ALA A 323 -2.43 17.64 -5.02
N HIS A 324 -3.25 17.72 -6.05
CA HIS A 324 -4.32 18.66 -6.23
C HIS A 324 -5.66 17.93 -6.09
N THR A 325 -6.50 18.38 -5.18
CA THR A 325 -7.89 17.94 -5.03
C THR A 325 -8.82 19.00 -5.60
N ASP A 326 -9.76 18.58 -6.45
CA ASP A 326 -10.81 19.44 -7.02
C ASP A 326 -11.85 19.82 -5.95
N LEU A 327 -11.57 20.91 -5.24
CA LEU A 327 -12.44 21.43 -4.18
C LEU A 327 -13.76 21.99 -4.73
N ASN A 328 -13.77 22.55 -5.94
CA ASN A 328 -14.98 23.11 -6.52
C ASN A 328 -16.03 22.02 -6.72
N ARG A 329 -15.62 20.90 -7.31
CA ARG A 329 -16.50 19.75 -7.50
C ARG A 329 -16.96 19.14 -6.19
N TYR A 330 -16.09 19.08 -5.17
CA TYR A 330 -16.49 18.63 -3.85
C TYR A 330 -17.53 19.58 -3.22
N LEU A 331 -17.33 20.90 -3.30
CA LEU A 331 -18.29 21.88 -2.77
C LEU A 331 -19.64 21.83 -3.49
N GLU A 332 -19.66 21.48 -4.79
CA GLU A 332 -20.89 21.33 -5.57
C GLU A 332 -21.63 20.02 -5.27
N THR A 333 -20.90 18.92 -5.08
CA THR A 333 -21.50 17.56 -5.05
C THR A 333 -21.49 16.90 -3.66
N GLY A 334 -20.64 17.36 -2.75
CA GLY A 334 -20.33 16.70 -1.49
C GLY A 334 -19.55 15.39 -1.62
N ILE A 335 -19.12 15.02 -2.84
CA ILE A 335 -18.56 13.70 -3.15
C ILE A 335 -17.10 13.85 -3.60
N ILE A 336 -16.24 12.99 -3.07
CA ILE A 336 -14.89 12.78 -3.57
C ILE A 336 -14.92 11.47 -4.37
N ALA A 337 -14.56 11.54 -5.65
CA ALA A 337 -14.69 10.44 -6.60
C ALA A 337 -13.38 10.18 -7.35
N PRO A 338 -13.22 9.01 -8.00
CA PRO A 338 -12.11 8.73 -8.91
C PRO A 338 -11.76 9.90 -9.83
N GLY A 339 -10.47 10.19 -9.93
CA GLY A 339 -9.92 11.23 -10.79
C GLY A 339 -10.11 12.68 -10.30
N SER A 340 -10.69 12.90 -9.12
CA SER A 340 -10.77 14.25 -8.48
C SER A 340 -9.52 14.64 -7.68
N VAL A 341 -8.58 13.69 -7.53
CA VAL A 341 -7.31 13.88 -6.83
C VAL A 341 -6.19 13.51 -7.79
N GLN A 342 -5.35 14.48 -8.13
CA GLN A 342 -4.27 14.36 -9.10
C GLN A 342 -2.94 14.59 -8.41
N LEU A 343 -2.01 13.65 -8.53
CA LEU A 343 -0.67 13.81 -7.96
C LEU A 343 0.07 14.94 -8.70
N VAL A 344 0.89 15.69 -7.96
CA VAL A 344 1.65 16.83 -8.49
C VAL A 344 3.03 16.88 -7.86
N SER A 345 3.95 17.60 -8.50
CA SER A 345 5.20 18.04 -7.87
C SER A 345 5.07 19.52 -7.48
N THR A 346 5.39 19.86 -6.24
CA THR A 346 5.45 21.25 -5.78
C THR A 346 6.62 22.02 -6.40
N ALA A 347 7.57 21.33 -7.05
CA ALA A 347 8.65 21.95 -7.77
C ALA A 347 8.24 22.49 -9.15
N ASP A 348 7.09 22.06 -9.70
CA ASP A 348 6.61 22.58 -10.99
C ASP A 348 6.14 24.05 -10.84
N PRO A 349 6.60 24.98 -11.71
CA PRO A 349 6.33 26.41 -11.56
C PRO A 349 4.87 26.82 -11.80
N VAL A 350 4.08 25.98 -12.46
CA VAL A 350 2.67 26.22 -12.80
C VAL A 350 1.78 25.29 -11.98
N VAL A 351 1.91 23.97 -12.16
CA VAL A 351 1.09 22.96 -11.50
C VAL A 351 1.40 22.89 -10.00
N GLY A 352 2.64 23.12 -9.60
CA GLY A 352 3.03 23.10 -8.18
C GLY A 352 2.30 24.14 -7.33
N LYS A 353 1.87 25.27 -7.92
CA LYS A 353 1.04 26.29 -7.25
C LYS A 353 -0.41 25.87 -7.04
N MET A 354 -0.86 24.82 -7.74
CA MET A 354 -2.19 24.24 -7.58
C MET A 354 -2.21 23.14 -6.52
N ALA A 355 -1.06 22.71 -6.01
CA ALA A 355 -0.95 21.72 -4.94
C ALA A 355 -1.68 22.23 -3.69
N ASN A 356 -2.75 21.54 -3.29
CA ASN A 356 -3.55 21.86 -2.11
C ASN A 356 -3.72 20.66 -1.18
N THR A 357 -3.17 19.49 -1.54
CA THR A 357 -3.34 18.26 -0.78
C THR A 357 -2.00 17.59 -0.55
N VAL A 358 -1.74 17.14 0.67
CA VAL A 358 -0.64 16.22 1.00
C VAL A 358 -1.25 14.86 1.32
N ILE A 359 -0.82 13.81 0.62
CA ILE A 359 -1.28 12.45 0.86
C ILE A 359 -0.12 11.65 1.43
N TYR A 360 -0.35 11.00 2.57
CA TYR A 360 0.68 10.22 3.23
C TYR A 360 0.08 9.12 4.10
N GLY A 361 0.85 8.10 4.38
CA GLY A 361 0.36 7.01 5.20
C GLY A 361 1.24 5.79 5.15
N THR A 362 0.61 4.66 5.42
CA THR A 362 1.20 3.33 5.46
C THR A 362 0.57 2.48 4.36
N PHE A 363 1.36 1.60 3.76
CA PHE A 363 0.86 0.57 2.87
C PHE A 363 1.36 -0.79 3.30
N ARG A 364 0.61 -1.81 2.94
CA ARG A 364 0.96 -3.22 3.10
C ARG A 364 0.56 -3.98 1.85
N GLY A 365 1.29 -5.02 1.51
CA GLY A 365 0.93 -5.93 0.43
C GLY A 365 1.49 -7.30 0.74
N LYS A 366 0.85 -8.34 0.23
CA LYS A 366 1.37 -9.71 0.28
C LYS A 366 0.89 -10.49 -0.93
N LEU A 367 1.57 -11.61 -1.20
CA LEU A 367 0.97 -12.65 -2.02
C LEU A 367 -0.27 -13.19 -1.31
N GLY A 368 -1.29 -13.54 -2.08
CA GLY A 368 -2.53 -14.08 -1.56
C GLY A 368 -3.19 -14.99 -2.57
N ASP A 369 -4.27 -15.61 -2.13
CA ASP A 369 -5.18 -16.38 -2.96
C ASP A 369 -6.23 -15.44 -3.57
N LEU A 370 -5.98 -15.03 -4.81
CA LEU A 370 -6.81 -14.11 -5.57
C LEU A 370 -7.99 -14.83 -6.25
N THR A 371 -7.92 -16.15 -6.35
CA THR A 371 -8.89 -17.01 -7.06
C THR A 371 -9.82 -17.78 -6.12
N GLY A 372 -9.47 -17.88 -4.84
CA GLY A 372 -10.16 -18.70 -3.85
C GLY A 372 -9.91 -20.20 -4.02
N ASP A 373 -8.86 -20.59 -4.75
CA ASP A 373 -8.54 -22.00 -5.06
C ASP A 373 -7.45 -22.58 -4.13
N GLY A 374 -7.05 -21.83 -3.09
CA GLY A 374 -6.11 -22.28 -2.07
C GLY A 374 -4.65 -22.12 -2.46
N LYS A 375 -4.31 -21.28 -3.44
CA LYS A 375 -2.95 -21.10 -3.95
C LYS A 375 -2.49 -19.66 -3.82
N LEU A 376 -1.20 -19.46 -3.55
CA LEU A 376 -0.61 -18.13 -3.64
C LEU A 376 -0.37 -17.76 -5.10
N ASN A 377 -0.96 -16.67 -5.58
CA ASN A 377 -0.74 -16.20 -6.95
C ASN A 377 0.40 -15.16 -6.98
N VAL A 378 1.44 -15.42 -7.76
CA VAL A 378 2.66 -14.58 -7.80
C VAL A 378 2.49 -13.32 -8.65
N ASN A 379 1.87 -13.47 -9.82
CA ASN A 379 1.78 -12.46 -10.88
C ASN A 379 0.51 -12.61 -11.74
N LEU A 380 -0.57 -13.09 -11.12
CA LEU A 380 -1.82 -13.35 -11.82
C LEU A 380 -2.52 -12.06 -12.26
N ILE A 381 -2.38 -10.98 -11.49
CA ILE A 381 -2.90 -9.66 -11.87
C ILE A 381 -1.95 -9.05 -12.92
N PRO A 382 -2.37 -8.84 -14.18
CA PRO A 382 -1.54 -8.17 -15.16
C PRO A 382 -1.24 -6.74 -14.72
N CYS A 383 -0.04 -6.26 -15.06
CA CYS A 383 0.33 -4.85 -14.92
C CYS A 383 0.44 -4.25 -16.32
N HIS A 384 -0.26 -3.16 -16.55
CA HIS A 384 -0.34 -2.43 -17.80
C HIS A 384 0.80 -1.42 -17.92
N GLY A 385 2.00 -1.83 -17.51
CA GLY A 385 3.18 -0.99 -17.52
C GLY A 385 4.42 -1.73 -18.01
N THR A 386 5.29 -1.02 -18.72
CA THR A 386 6.62 -1.54 -19.08
C THR A 386 7.52 -1.60 -17.86
N ILE A 387 8.67 -2.28 -17.98
CA ILE A 387 9.72 -2.26 -16.94
C ILE A 387 10.27 -0.87 -16.62
N ASN A 388 10.03 0.11 -17.49
CA ASN A 388 10.43 1.51 -17.29
C ASN A 388 9.29 2.39 -16.74
N GLY A 389 8.12 1.81 -16.49
CA GLY A 389 6.93 2.53 -16.01
C GLY A 389 6.20 3.33 -17.09
N GLU A 390 6.38 2.99 -18.36
CA GLU A 390 5.53 3.51 -19.45
C GLU A 390 4.22 2.72 -19.49
N LEU A 391 3.16 3.31 -20.05
CA LEU A 391 1.88 2.62 -20.21
C LEU A 391 2.02 1.48 -21.23
N ASP A 392 1.42 0.32 -20.96
CA ASP A 392 1.44 -0.89 -21.80
C ASP A 392 0.06 -1.57 -21.65
N LEU A 393 -0.92 -1.16 -22.45
CA LEU A 393 -2.32 -1.55 -22.30
C LEU A 393 -2.59 -3.00 -22.73
N ASN A 394 -1.76 -3.56 -23.60
CA ASN A 394 -1.88 -4.95 -24.06
C ASN A 394 -1.00 -5.94 -23.27
N CYS A 395 -0.16 -5.43 -22.35
CA CYS A 395 0.75 -6.20 -21.51
C CYS A 395 1.79 -7.01 -22.30
N ASP A 396 2.24 -6.51 -23.45
CA ASP A 396 3.26 -7.17 -24.29
C ASP A 396 4.71 -6.76 -23.93
N GLY A 397 4.86 -5.84 -22.97
CA GLY A 397 6.14 -5.29 -22.52
C GLY A 397 6.63 -4.09 -23.33
N ILE A 398 5.86 -3.63 -24.31
CA ILE A 398 6.17 -2.49 -25.18
C ILE A 398 5.27 -1.31 -24.79
N ALA A 399 5.84 -0.10 -24.81
CA ALA A 399 5.09 1.09 -24.45
C ALA A 399 4.02 1.44 -25.50
N ASP A 400 2.81 1.72 -25.03
CA ASP A 400 1.67 2.18 -25.81
C ASP A 400 1.47 3.69 -25.70
N GLU A 401 0.93 4.30 -26.77
CA GLU A 401 0.32 5.62 -26.66
C GLU A 401 -0.98 5.52 -25.85
N ASP A 402 -1.24 6.51 -24.99
CA ASP A 402 -2.53 6.60 -24.31
C ASP A 402 -3.60 7.11 -25.28
N PRO A 403 -4.57 6.27 -25.71
CA PRO A 403 -5.55 6.63 -26.73
C PRO A 403 -6.53 7.72 -26.26
N ARG A 404 -6.50 8.07 -24.97
CA ARG A 404 -7.42 9.01 -24.31
C ARG A 404 -6.72 10.32 -23.92
N ILE A 405 -5.49 10.56 -24.37
CA ILE A 405 -4.86 11.88 -24.34
C ILE A 405 -5.00 12.48 -25.75
N PRO A 406 -5.64 13.65 -25.92
CA PRO A 406 -5.72 14.31 -27.22
C PRO A 406 -4.33 14.55 -27.80
N ARG A 407 -4.14 14.22 -29.08
CA ARG A 407 -2.93 14.61 -29.81
C ARG A 407 -2.87 16.13 -29.91
N ALA A 408 -1.68 16.69 -29.67
CA ALA A 408 -1.39 18.11 -29.86
C ALA A 408 -1.51 18.52 -31.33
#